data_AF-A0AA35SQ97-F1
#
_entry.id   AF-A0AA35SQ97-F1
#
_cell.length_a   1.000
_cell.length_b   1.000
_cell.length_c   1.000
_cell.angle_alpha   90.00
_cell.angle_beta   90.00
_cell.angle_gamma   90.00
#
_symmetry.space_group_name_H-M   'P 1'
#
loop_
_entity.id
_entity.type
_entity.pdbx_description
1 polymer ?
#
loop_
_entity_poly.entity_id
_entity_poly.type
_entity_poly.pdbx_seq_one_letter_code
_entity_poly.pdbx_strand_id
1 'polypeptide(L)'
;MSRRKDRERFQRIKEQNPDYTGFRGADTVVEESAPPPVLESIVCSVCQRRRNVPVDTLPEDRAEYVCLRCQDGLYQWRGFATAVPGAPFVDTLLAALKEASGLTPWLIIFTYYLVEGLTVLAERYLRSRYAKGRVDERQQWIAWNQRREEAMREGREFTEPPPASDGDKAK
;
A
#
# COMPACT_ATOMS: atom_id res chain seq x y z
N MET A 1 -18.42 20.00 5.82
CA MET A 1 -18.09 21.25 5.10
C MET A 1 -19.38 21.98 4.79
N SER A 2 -19.45 23.31 4.95
CA SER A 2 -20.67 24.08 4.70
C SER A 2 -20.75 24.51 3.23
N ARG A 3 -21.96 24.55 2.65
CA ARG A 3 -22.22 24.91 1.23
C ARG A 3 -21.55 26.23 0.79
N ARG A 4 -21.32 27.15 1.72
CA ARG A 4 -20.63 28.42 1.47
C ARG A 4 -19.14 28.21 1.15
N LYS A 5 -18.42 27.40 1.92
CA LYS A 5 -16.99 27.14 1.70
C LYS A 5 -16.74 26.43 0.37
N ASP A 6 -17.65 25.55 -0.04
CA ASP A 6 -17.56 24.85 -1.33
C ASP A 6 -17.72 25.81 -2.51
N ARG A 7 -18.61 26.81 -2.39
CA ARG A 7 -18.79 27.86 -3.42
C ARG A 7 -17.54 28.74 -3.55
N GLU A 8 -16.96 29.17 -2.43
CA GLU A 8 -15.73 29.97 -2.42
C GLU A 8 -14.53 29.18 -2.98
N ARG A 9 -14.49 27.86 -2.79
CA ARG A 9 -13.47 26.98 -3.38
C ARG A 9 -13.66 26.84 -4.89
N PHE A 10 -14.90 26.64 -5.34
CA PHE A 10 -15.22 26.53 -6.77
C PHE A 10 -14.84 27.80 -7.54
N GLN A 11 -15.17 28.98 -7.00
CA GLN A 11 -14.85 30.26 -7.63
C GLN A 11 -13.34 30.46 -7.79
N ARG A 12 -12.54 30.19 -6.75
CA ARG A 12 -11.08 30.29 -6.83
C ARG A 12 -10.47 29.39 -7.91
N ILE A 13 -11.00 28.18 -8.08
CA ILE A 13 -10.48 27.27 -9.12
C ILE A 13 -10.89 27.77 -10.52
N LYS A 14 -12.09 28.33 -10.66
CA LYS A 14 -12.56 28.89 -11.94
C LYS A 14 -11.82 30.16 -12.35
N GLU A 15 -11.40 30.97 -11.38
CA GLU A 15 -10.54 32.14 -11.63
C GLU A 15 -9.14 31.72 -12.11
N GLN A 16 -8.61 30.61 -11.59
CA GLN A 16 -7.31 30.07 -11.99
C GLN A 16 -7.37 29.28 -13.30
N ASN A 17 -8.49 28.61 -13.58
CA ASN A 17 -8.75 27.83 -14.78
C ASN A 17 -10.14 28.19 -15.32
N PRO A 18 -10.23 29.07 -16.34
CA PRO A 18 -11.50 29.52 -16.91
C PRO A 18 -12.38 28.36 -17.42
N ASP A 19 -11.74 27.28 -17.88
CA ASP A 19 -12.37 26.07 -18.42
C ASP A 19 -12.75 25.05 -17.34
N TYR A 20 -12.57 25.38 -16.05
CA TYR A 20 -12.94 24.50 -14.95
C TYR A 20 -14.47 24.40 -14.82
N THR A 21 -15.02 23.31 -15.34
CA THR A 21 -16.46 22.98 -15.31
C THR A 21 -16.94 22.45 -13.95
N GLY A 22 -16.02 22.23 -13.02
CA GLY A 22 -16.29 21.71 -11.69
C GLY A 22 -16.15 20.20 -11.58
N PHE A 23 -16.25 19.69 -10.36
CA PHE A 23 -16.28 18.25 -10.12
C PHE A 23 -17.70 17.75 -10.43
N ARG A 24 -17.94 17.31 -11.67
CA ARG A 24 -19.19 16.63 -12.06
C ARG A 24 -18.87 15.32 -12.76
N GLY A 25 -19.47 14.25 -12.24
CA GLY A 25 -19.32 12.88 -12.73
C GLY A 25 -20.07 12.61 -14.05
N ALA A 26 -19.84 11.41 -14.55
CA ALA A 26 -20.41 10.70 -15.72
C ALA A 26 -20.49 11.43 -17.07
N ASP A 27 -20.90 12.70 -17.12
CA ASP A 27 -21.29 13.38 -18.36
C ASP A 27 -20.29 14.45 -18.83
N THR A 28 -19.11 14.54 -18.22
CA THR A 28 -17.99 15.26 -18.83
C THR A 28 -17.44 14.41 -19.98
N VAL A 29 -17.69 14.86 -21.22
CA VAL A 29 -16.94 14.42 -22.40
C VAL A 29 -15.47 14.71 -22.10
N VAL A 30 -14.76 13.66 -21.67
CA VAL A 30 -13.31 13.64 -21.67
C VAL A 30 -12.96 13.75 -23.14
N GLU A 31 -12.41 14.90 -23.54
CA GLU A 31 -11.71 14.98 -24.81
C GLU A 31 -10.71 13.82 -24.80
N GLU A 32 -10.94 12.82 -25.65
CA GLU A 32 -10.26 11.53 -25.67
C GLU A 32 -8.81 11.75 -26.11
N SER A 33 -8.01 12.27 -25.18
CA SER A 33 -6.58 12.43 -25.34
C SER A 33 -5.94 11.05 -25.23
N ALA A 34 -5.66 10.51 -26.41
CA ALA A 34 -5.03 9.23 -26.71
C ALA A 34 -5.89 7.98 -26.40
N PRO A 35 -5.84 6.96 -27.30
CA PRO A 35 -6.45 5.67 -27.02
C PRO A 35 -5.88 5.10 -25.71
N PRO A 36 -6.71 4.46 -24.88
CA PRO A 36 -6.25 3.89 -23.63
C PRO A 36 -5.09 2.92 -23.91
N PRO A 37 -3.98 2.99 -23.14
CA PRO A 37 -2.86 2.10 -23.36
C PRO A 37 -3.35 0.66 -23.21
N VAL A 38 -3.05 -0.18 -24.20
CA VAL A 38 -3.38 -1.61 -24.14
C VAL A 38 -2.60 -2.20 -22.98
N LEU A 39 -3.32 -2.68 -21.96
CA LEU A 39 -2.74 -3.27 -20.76
C LEU A 39 -2.69 -4.78 -20.89
N GLU A 40 -1.54 -5.36 -20.58
CA GLU A 40 -1.37 -6.80 -20.49
C GLU A 40 -1.14 -7.23 -19.03
N SER A 41 -1.76 -8.35 -18.63
CA SER A 41 -1.55 -8.93 -17.31
C SER A 41 -0.31 -9.84 -17.31
N ILE A 42 0.75 -9.42 -16.63
CA ILE A 42 2.03 -10.14 -16.56
C ILE A 42 2.42 -10.43 -15.10
N VAL A 43 3.16 -11.52 -14.88
CA VAL A 43 3.66 -11.91 -13.55
C VAL A 43 5.07 -11.36 -13.37
N CYS A 44 5.30 -10.66 -12.26
CA CYS A 44 6.64 -10.20 -11.91
C CYS A 44 7.53 -11.40 -11.52
N SER A 45 8.70 -11.53 -12.14
CA SER A 45 9.68 -12.60 -11.87
C SER A 45 10.16 -12.61 -10.41
N VAL A 46 10.29 -11.44 -9.78
CA VAL A 46 10.80 -11.27 -8.41
C VAL A 46 9.73 -11.54 -7.35
N CYS A 47 8.61 -10.81 -7.40
CA CYS A 47 7.59 -10.90 -6.34
C CYS A 47 6.45 -11.87 -6.66
N GLN A 48 6.43 -12.45 -7.86
CA GLN A 48 5.43 -13.42 -8.32
C GLN A 48 3.98 -12.90 -8.26
N ARG A 49 3.80 -11.57 -8.26
CA ARG A 49 2.49 -10.93 -8.26
C ARG A 49 2.14 -10.49 -9.68
N ARG A 50 0.86 -10.69 -10.05
CA ARG A 50 0.29 -10.20 -11.30
C ARG A 50 0.22 -8.67 -11.30
N ARG A 51 0.53 -8.06 -12.45
CA ARG A 51 0.49 -6.62 -12.71
C ARG A 51 -0.16 -6.38 -14.06
N ASN A 52 -0.94 -5.31 -14.16
CA ASN A 52 -1.45 -4.81 -15.43
C ASN A 52 -0.46 -3.75 -15.90
N VAL A 53 0.18 -3.98 -17.03
CA VAL A 53 1.31 -3.18 -17.51
C VAL A 53 1.06 -2.79 -18.97
N PRO A 54 1.32 -1.53 -19.37
CA PRO A 54 1.20 -1.10 -20.76
C PRO A 54 2.12 -1.91 -21.67
N VAL A 55 1.60 -2.43 -22.79
CA VAL A 55 2.36 -3.25 -23.76
C VAL A 55 3.67 -2.59 -24.19
N ASP A 56 3.68 -1.26 -24.35
CA ASP A 56 4.84 -0.47 -24.76
C ASP A 56 6.01 -0.51 -23.77
N THR A 57 5.75 -0.89 -22.51
CA THR A 57 6.74 -0.94 -21.43
C THR A 57 7.17 -2.36 -21.07
N LEU A 58 6.61 -3.37 -21.73
CA LEU A 58 7.01 -4.76 -21.50
C LEU A 58 8.33 -5.07 -22.25
N PRO A 59 9.23 -5.84 -21.63
CA PRO A 59 10.36 -6.45 -22.33
C PRO A 59 9.87 -7.51 -23.34
N GLU A 60 10.69 -7.78 -24.37
CA GLU A 60 10.41 -8.82 -25.37
C GLU A 60 10.22 -10.20 -24.71
N ASP A 61 11.02 -10.51 -23.70
CA ASP A 61 10.83 -11.68 -22.84
C ASP A 61 9.94 -11.35 -21.63
N ARG A 62 8.68 -11.79 -21.70
CA ARG A 62 7.68 -11.62 -20.65
C ARG A 62 8.06 -12.35 -19.35
N ALA A 63 8.93 -13.36 -19.40
CA ALA A 63 9.37 -14.06 -18.19
C ALA A 63 10.33 -13.21 -17.33
N GLU A 64 11.00 -12.22 -17.92
CA GLU A 64 11.98 -11.38 -17.22
C GLU A 64 11.35 -10.17 -16.52
N TYR A 65 10.07 -9.86 -16.78
CA TYR A 65 9.43 -8.65 -16.27
C TYR A 65 9.58 -8.47 -14.76
N VAL A 66 10.18 -7.33 -14.37
CA VAL A 66 10.32 -6.89 -12.97
C VAL A 66 9.43 -5.66 -12.75
N CYS A 67 8.50 -5.73 -11.79
CA CYS A 67 7.62 -4.59 -11.50
C CYS A 67 8.35 -3.42 -10.83
N LEU A 68 7.85 -2.19 -11.03
CA LEU A 68 8.42 -0.95 -10.47
C LEU A 68 8.79 -1.05 -8.99
N ARG A 69 7.91 -1.61 -8.16
CA ARG A 69 8.19 -1.80 -6.72
C ARG A 69 9.41 -2.67 -6.43
N CYS A 70 9.68 -3.67 -7.26
CA CYS A 70 10.87 -4.51 -7.16
C CYS A 70 12.09 -3.82 -7.77
N GLN A 71 11.91 -3.02 -8.81
CA GLN A 71 12.98 -2.19 -9.37
C GLN A 71 13.47 -1.15 -8.34
N ASP A 72 12.55 -0.43 -7.69
CA ASP A 72 12.87 0.59 -6.67
C ASP A 72 13.66 0.02 -5.49
N GLY A 73 13.30 -1.18 -5.02
CA GLY A 73 14.02 -1.87 -3.96
C GLY A 73 15.44 -2.32 -4.35
N LEU A 74 15.66 -2.63 -5.63
CA LEU A 74 16.98 -2.99 -6.16
C LEU A 74 17.89 -1.76 -6.31
N TYR A 75 17.35 -0.60 -6.66
CA TYR A 75 18.11 0.66 -6.70
C TYR A 75 18.57 1.09 -5.30
N GLN A 76 17.75 0.85 -4.27
CA GLN A 76 18.12 1.16 -2.89
C GLN A 76 19.28 0.30 -2.36
N TRP A 77 19.42 -0.95 -2.85
CA TRP A 77 20.55 -1.82 -2.52
C TRP A 77 21.78 -1.60 -3.42
N ARG A 78 21.62 -1.29 -4.71
CA ARG A 78 22.76 -1.02 -5.60
C ARG A 78 23.49 0.29 -5.30
N GLY A 79 22.81 1.29 -4.73
CA GLY A 79 23.45 2.52 -4.25
C GLY A 79 24.43 2.30 -3.08
N PHE A 80 24.31 1.20 -2.34
CA PHE A 80 25.27 0.81 -1.30
C PHE A 80 26.45 0.00 -1.83
N ALA A 81 26.29 -0.69 -2.97
CA ALA A 81 27.31 -1.59 -3.50
C ALA A 81 28.41 -0.90 -4.33
N THR A 82 28.23 0.35 -4.76
CA THR A 82 29.19 1.06 -5.62
C THR A 82 30.03 2.14 -4.92
N ALA A 83 29.91 2.29 -3.59
CA ALA A 83 30.60 3.33 -2.84
C ALA A 83 31.71 2.84 -1.91
N VAL A 84 32.28 1.64 -2.12
CA VAL A 84 33.45 1.19 -1.36
C VAL A 84 34.47 0.50 -2.27
N PRO A 85 35.42 1.24 -2.84
CA PRO A 85 36.64 0.63 -3.35
C PRO A 85 37.51 0.22 -2.15
N GLY A 86 37.56 -1.08 -1.87
CA GLY A 86 38.56 -1.68 -0.97
C GLY A 86 38.28 -1.60 0.52
N ALA A 87 37.19 -2.18 1.01
CA ALA A 87 37.03 -2.44 2.45
C ALA A 87 37.39 -3.90 2.78
N PRO A 88 38.58 -4.19 3.33
CA PRO A 88 38.80 -5.39 4.14
C PRO A 88 37.94 -5.38 5.43
N PHE A 89 37.11 -4.36 5.65
CA PHE A 89 36.37 -4.15 6.88
C PHE A 89 35.34 -5.24 7.17
N VAL A 90 34.68 -5.82 6.16
CA VAL A 90 33.69 -6.90 6.40
C VAL A 90 34.39 -8.18 6.83
N ASP A 91 35.48 -8.56 6.15
CA ASP A 91 36.26 -9.76 6.49
C ASP A 91 36.97 -9.61 7.85
N THR A 92 37.48 -8.40 8.14
CA THR A 92 38.14 -8.09 9.42
C THR A 92 37.13 -8.06 10.58
N LEU A 93 35.92 -7.54 10.35
CA LEU A 93 34.87 -7.48 11.37
C LEU A 93 34.21 -8.86 11.59
N LEU A 94 34.12 -9.70 10.55
CA LEU A 94 33.71 -11.10 10.66
C LEU A 94 34.77 -11.95 11.37
N ALA A 95 36.06 -11.69 11.14
CA ALA A 95 37.17 -12.32 11.85
C ALA A 95 37.22 -11.88 13.33
N ALA A 96 37.05 -10.59 13.61
CA ALA A 96 37.00 -10.05 14.97
C ALA A 96 35.77 -10.55 15.74
N LEU A 97 34.61 -10.69 15.09
CA LEU A 97 33.42 -11.31 15.70
C LEU A 97 33.62 -12.81 15.96
N LYS A 98 34.35 -13.52 15.10
CA LYS A 98 34.75 -14.93 15.33
C LYS A 98 35.63 -15.08 16.57
N GLU A 99 36.59 -14.17 16.77
CA GLU A 99 37.49 -14.19 17.94
C GLU A 99 36.80 -13.72 19.22
N ALA A 100 35.89 -12.75 19.14
CA ALA A 100 35.23 -12.16 20.32
C ALA A 100 34.05 -13.00 20.86
N SER A 101 33.39 -13.79 20.01
CA SER A 101 32.11 -14.40 20.41
C SER A 101 32.23 -15.83 20.96
N GLY A 102 33.28 -16.58 20.65
CA GLY A 102 33.34 -18.02 20.99
C GLY A 102 32.16 -18.84 20.45
N LEU A 103 31.30 -18.23 19.63
CA LEU A 103 30.11 -18.83 19.05
C LEU A 103 30.56 -19.54 17.78
N THR A 104 30.21 -20.81 17.66
CA THR A 104 30.48 -21.56 16.45
C THR A 104 29.78 -20.88 15.26
N PRO A 105 30.34 -20.95 14.04
CA PRO A 105 29.66 -20.40 12.84
C PRO A 105 28.20 -20.87 12.69
N TRP A 106 27.90 -22.07 13.18
CA TRP A 106 26.55 -22.61 13.29
C TRP A 106 25.60 -21.79 14.18
N LEU A 107 26.07 -21.27 15.32
CA LEU A 107 25.28 -20.41 16.21
C LEU A 107 24.99 -19.05 15.58
N ILE A 108 25.91 -18.51 14.79
CA ILE A 108 25.69 -17.25 14.05
C ILE A 108 24.62 -17.45 12.97
N ILE A 109 24.74 -18.53 12.19
CA ILE A 109 23.75 -18.88 11.16
C ILE A 109 22.38 -19.16 11.80
N PHE A 110 22.36 -19.91 12.91
CA PHE A 110 21.13 -20.23 13.63
C PHE A 110 20.44 -18.97 14.16
N THR A 111 21.19 -18.05 14.78
CA THR A 111 20.60 -16.80 15.30
C THR A 111 20.10 -15.89 14.17
N TYR A 112 20.79 -15.83 13.04
CA TYR A 112 20.31 -15.12 11.85
C TYR A 112 18.95 -15.65 11.38
N TYR A 113 18.82 -16.97 11.16
CA TYR A 113 17.56 -17.57 10.72
C TYR A 113 16.47 -17.50 11.78
N LEU A 114 16.82 -17.56 13.07
CA LEU A 114 15.88 -17.36 14.16
C LEU A 114 15.28 -15.94 14.13
N VAL A 115 16.13 -14.93 13.95
CA VAL A 115 15.69 -13.53 13.85
C VAL A 115 14.81 -13.32 12.62
N GLU A 116 15.21 -13.79 11.44
CA GLU A 116 14.37 -13.71 10.25
C GLU A 116 13.01 -14.42 10.47
N GLY A 117 13.01 -15.63 11.04
CA GLY A 117 11.79 -16.36 11.35
C GLY A 117 10.86 -15.60 12.30
N LEU A 118 11.42 -14.98 13.35
CA LEU A 118 10.67 -14.16 14.30
C LEU A 118 10.10 -12.90 13.66
N THR A 119 10.83 -12.23 12.76
CA THR A 119 10.31 -11.04 12.06
C THR A 119 9.12 -11.37 11.17
N VAL A 120 9.17 -12.49 10.42
CA VAL A 120 8.05 -12.95 9.59
C VAL A 120 6.83 -13.32 10.45
N LEU A 121 7.05 -13.96 11.60
CA LEU A 121 6.00 -14.29 12.57
C LEU A 121 5.37 -13.03 13.16
N ALA A 122 6.18 -12.06 13.57
CA ALA A 122 5.73 -10.78 14.08
C ALA A 122 4.90 -10.01 13.04
N GLU A 123 5.34 -9.96 11.77
CA GLU A 123 4.56 -9.35 10.69
C GLU A 123 3.21 -10.04 10.48
N ARG A 124 3.18 -11.37 10.47
CA ARG A 124 1.93 -12.13 10.32
C ARG A 124 0.98 -11.87 11.48
N TYR A 125 1.50 -11.84 12.71
CA TYR A 125 0.72 -11.55 13.91
C TYR A 125 0.18 -10.12 13.91
N LEU A 126 0.99 -9.12 13.55
CA LEU A 126 0.53 -7.74 13.43
C LEU A 126 -0.54 -7.63 12.35
N ARG A 127 -0.33 -8.19 11.15
CA ARG A 127 -1.32 -8.18 10.07
C ARG A 127 -2.63 -8.86 10.48
N SER A 128 -2.58 -9.98 11.20
CA SER A 128 -3.80 -10.66 11.67
C SER A 128 -4.56 -9.79 12.68
N ARG A 129 -3.86 -9.09 13.58
CA ARG A 129 -4.47 -8.17 14.55
C ARG A 129 -5.08 -6.94 13.86
N TYR A 130 -4.40 -6.35 12.89
CA TYR A 130 -4.93 -5.25 12.07
C TYR A 130 -6.11 -5.67 11.19
N ALA A 131 -6.15 -6.93 10.74
CA ALA A 131 -7.28 -7.48 10.00
C ALA A 131 -8.50 -7.69 10.93
N LYS A 132 -8.28 -8.19 12.15
CA LYS A 132 -9.36 -8.46 13.11
C LYS A 132 -10.13 -7.18 13.49
N GLY A 133 -9.43 -6.08 13.78
CA GLY A 133 -10.08 -4.80 14.09
C GLY A 133 -10.99 -4.29 12.96
N ARG A 134 -10.58 -4.44 11.69
CA ARG A 134 -11.39 -4.05 10.53
C ARG A 134 -12.58 -4.98 10.27
N VAL A 135 -12.46 -6.27 10.60
CA VAL A 135 -13.57 -7.23 10.48
C VAL A 135 -14.66 -6.89 11.49
N ASP A 136 -14.28 -6.58 12.72
CA ASP A 136 -15.22 -6.23 13.80
C ASP A 136 -15.95 -4.90 13.48
N GLU A 137 -15.22 -3.89 13.00
CA GLU A 137 -15.81 -2.61 12.55
C GLU A 137 -16.79 -2.80 11.39
N ARG A 138 -16.43 -3.64 10.41
CA ARG A 138 -17.31 -3.94 9.27
C ARG A 138 -18.59 -4.65 9.72
N GLN A 139 -18.51 -5.57 10.68
CA GLN A 139 -19.69 -6.25 11.20
C GLN A 139 -20.63 -5.29 11.94
N GLN A 140 -20.09 -4.32 12.69
CA GLN A 140 -20.90 -3.29 13.35
C GLN A 140 -21.66 -2.44 12.34
N TRP A 141 -21.00 -2.03 11.24
CA TRP A 141 -21.65 -1.28 10.16
C TRP A 141 -22.73 -2.08 9.43
N ILE A 142 -22.50 -3.37 9.17
CA ILE A 142 -23.50 -4.25 8.55
C ILE A 142 -24.73 -4.36 9.46
N ALA A 143 -24.52 -4.64 10.76
CA ALA A 143 -25.61 -4.79 11.72
C ALA A 143 -26.40 -3.48 11.90
N TRP A 144 -25.72 -2.33 11.90
CA TRP A 144 -26.37 -1.03 11.98
C TRP A 144 -27.23 -0.74 10.73
N ASN A 145 -26.71 -1.01 9.53
CA ASN A 145 -27.47 -0.84 8.29
C ASN A 145 -28.71 -1.73 8.25
N GLN A 146 -28.60 -2.98 8.70
CA GLN A 146 -29.74 -3.90 8.78
C GLN A 146 -30.86 -3.35 9.69
N ARG A 147 -30.52 -2.84 10.88
CA ARG A 147 -31.51 -2.22 11.78
C ARG A 147 -32.14 -0.98 11.16
N ARG A 148 -31.35 -0.18 10.43
CA ARG A 148 -31.84 1.01 9.72
C ARG A 148 -32.85 0.63 8.63
N GLU A 149 -32.53 -0.37 7.83
CA GLU A 149 -33.42 -0.87 6.77
C GLU A 149 -34.70 -1.48 7.35
N GLU A 150 -34.60 -2.20 8.47
CA GLU A 150 -35.75 -2.76 9.17
C GLU A 150 -36.68 -1.67 9.71
N ALA A 151 -36.13 -0.62 10.33
CA ALA A 151 -36.91 0.53 10.79
C ALA A 151 -37.63 1.23 9.62
N MET A 152 -36.95 1.43 8.48
CA MET A 152 -37.57 2.01 7.29
C MET A 152 -38.72 1.15 6.74
N ARG A 153 -38.52 -0.17 6.70
CA ARG A 153 -39.52 -1.14 6.22
C ARG A 153 -40.77 -1.15 7.11
N GLU A 154 -40.59 -0.92 8.41
CA GLU A 154 -41.70 -0.82 9.38
C GLU A 154 -42.28 0.59 9.48
N GLY A 155 -41.78 1.55 8.70
CA GLY A 155 -42.22 2.95 8.74
C GLY A 155 -41.85 3.68 10.04
N ARG A 156 -40.87 3.17 10.80
CA ARG A 156 -40.36 3.80 12.02
C ARG A 156 -39.20 4.74 11.70
N GLU A 157 -39.13 5.86 12.42
CA GLU A 157 -37.99 6.77 12.33
C GLU A 157 -36.77 6.13 13.00
N PHE A 158 -35.64 6.08 12.28
CA PHE A 158 -34.40 5.49 12.78
C PHE A 158 -33.50 6.59 13.36
N THR A 159 -33.29 6.55 14.68
CA THR A 159 -32.59 7.60 15.43
C THR A 159 -31.21 7.21 15.93
N GLU A 160 -30.78 5.95 15.73
CA GLU A 160 -29.45 5.51 16.18
C GLU A 160 -28.35 6.19 15.34
N PRO A 161 -27.35 6.83 15.97
CA PRO A 161 -26.21 7.39 15.26
C PRO A 161 -25.37 6.26 14.64
N PRO A 162 -24.68 6.52 13.51
CA PRO A 162 -23.80 5.54 12.91
C PRO A 162 -22.67 5.16 13.88
N PRO A 163 -22.19 3.90 13.85
CA PRO A 163 -21.05 3.49 14.66
C PRO A 163 -19.83 4.35 14.29
N ALA A 164 -19.23 4.97 15.30
CA ALA A 164 -18.04 5.80 15.12
C ALA A 164 -16.83 4.92 14.81
N SER A 165 -16.06 5.28 13.78
CA SER A 165 -14.77 4.63 13.54
C SER A 165 -13.84 4.94 14.71
N ASP A 166 -12.92 4.04 15.03
CA ASP A 166 -11.95 4.29 16.11
C ASP A 166 -11.06 5.52 15.82
N GLY A 167 -10.99 5.97 14.56
CA GLY A 167 -10.34 7.22 14.16
C GLY A 167 -11.09 8.51 14.52
N ASP A 168 -12.39 8.43 14.83
CA ASP A 168 -13.22 9.60 15.13
C ASP A 168 -13.23 9.96 16.62
N LYS A 169 -12.77 9.07 17.50
CA LYS A 169 -12.71 9.29 18.97
C LYS A 169 -11.52 10.15 19.41
N ALA A 170 -10.61 10.48 18.50
CA ALA A 170 -9.43 11.29 18.76
C ALA A 170 -9.61 12.73 18.25
N LYS A 171 -10.52 13.50 18.87
CA LYS A 171 -10.59 14.96 18.72
C LYS A 171 -11.00 15.63 20.02
#